data_AF-A0A364N253-F1
#
_entry.id   AF-A0A364N253-F1
#
_cell.length_a   1.000
_cell.length_b   1.000
_cell.length_c   1.000
_cell.angle_alpha   90.00
_cell.angle_beta   90.00
_cell.angle_gamma   90.00
#
_symmetry.space_group_name_H-M   'P 1'
#
loop_
_entity.id
_entity.type
_entity.pdbx_description
1 polymer ?
#
loop_
_entity_poly.entity_id
_entity_poly.type
_entity_poly.pdbx_seq_one_letter_code
_entity_poly.pdbx_strand_id
1 'polypeptide(L)'
;MQPSVHFLLIPRKQAYYTQHPLHALSTDPAFLTTVRTRTTRLMDLAADELRRQYGDSSVSDKPYNSALEVLMSSTPDPPSPSQRAALLPPGRDWHKEIVAGVHTHPSMNHLHIHVFSRDMYSPWVKHKKHYLSFNTSFLVRLHEFPLENGDPRFKPGDWPAWDMTCWRCGRNFKNKFKALKEHLEEEFQEWKKE
;
A
#
# COMPACT_ATOMS: atom_id res chain seq x y z
N MET A 1 2.85 -8.69 9.47
CA MET A 1 3.63 -7.46 9.74
C MET A 1 3.19 -6.42 8.73
N GLN A 2 1.99 -5.89 8.89
CA GLN A 2 1.30 -5.31 7.75
C GLN A 2 0.35 -4.21 8.22
N PRO A 3 0.22 -3.13 7.45
CA PRO A 3 -0.92 -2.22 7.54
C PRO A 3 -2.22 -3.01 7.28
N SER A 4 -3.39 -2.38 7.45
CA SER A 4 -4.70 -3.06 7.38
C SER A 4 -4.86 -4.00 6.19
N VAL A 5 -4.34 -3.62 5.02
CA VAL A 5 -4.30 -4.47 3.82
C VAL A 5 -2.88 -4.53 3.29
N HIS A 6 -2.39 -5.74 2.99
CA HIS A 6 -1.07 -5.91 2.39
C HIS A 6 -0.98 -7.23 1.61
N PHE A 7 -0.85 -7.10 0.30
CA PHE A 7 -0.65 -8.19 -0.65
C PHE A 7 0.78 -8.24 -1.18
N LEU A 8 1.18 -9.42 -1.62
CA LEU A 8 2.45 -9.67 -2.31
C LEU A 8 2.16 -10.17 -3.71
N LEU A 9 2.65 -9.44 -4.72
CA LEU A 9 2.68 -9.92 -6.10
C LEU A 9 4.01 -10.64 -6.33
N ILE A 10 3.93 -11.93 -6.63
CA ILE A 10 5.11 -12.80 -6.84
C ILE A 10 5.09 -13.30 -8.30
N PRO A 11 6.17 -13.09 -9.09
CA PRO A 11 6.25 -13.62 -10.44
C PRO A 11 6.36 -15.15 -10.38
N ARG A 12 5.67 -15.85 -11.30
CA ARG A 12 5.70 -17.33 -11.41
C ARG A 12 6.70 -17.85 -12.45
N LYS A 13 7.40 -16.96 -13.15
CA LYS A 13 8.45 -17.34 -14.10
C LYS A 13 9.77 -17.52 -13.34
N GLN A 14 10.35 -18.72 -13.41
CA GLN A 14 11.57 -19.08 -12.67
C GLN A 14 12.73 -18.10 -12.88
N ALA A 15 12.83 -17.52 -14.09
CA ALA A 15 13.86 -16.53 -14.44
C ALA A 15 13.90 -15.31 -13.48
N TYR A 16 12.77 -14.94 -12.86
CA TYR A 16 12.70 -13.78 -11.96
C TYR A 16 12.65 -14.16 -10.48
N TYR A 17 12.69 -15.44 -10.12
CA TYR A 17 12.49 -15.87 -8.72
C TYR A 17 13.52 -15.24 -7.80
N THR A 18 14.80 -15.39 -8.10
CA THR A 18 15.90 -14.94 -7.23
C THR A 18 16.55 -13.65 -7.72
N GLN A 19 15.96 -12.99 -8.72
CA GLN A 19 16.50 -11.71 -9.19
C GLN A 19 16.23 -10.63 -8.16
N HIS A 20 17.23 -9.77 -7.96
CA HIS A 20 17.05 -8.58 -7.14
C HIS A 20 15.99 -7.66 -7.77
N PRO A 21 14.95 -7.23 -7.03
CA PRO A 21 13.80 -6.53 -7.61
C PRO A 21 14.20 -5.23 -8.31
N LEU A 22 15.15 -4.48 -7.73
CA LEU A 22 15.61 -3.22 -8.33
C LEU A 22 16.27 -3.45 -9.69
N HIS A 23 17.01 -4.55 -9.84
CA HIS A 23 17.62 -4.89 -11.13
C HIS A 23 16.55 -5.36 -12.11
N ALA A 24 15.73 -6.35 -11.72
CA ALA A 24 14.69 -6.91 -12.59
C ALA A 24 13.72 -5.83 -13.14
N LEU A 25 13.32 -4.87 -12.30
CA LEU A 25 12.40 -3.80 -12.69
C LEU A 25 13.07 -2.66 -13.46
N SER A 26 14.40 -2.52 -13.40
CA SER A 26 15.12 -1.45 -14.11
C SER A 26 15.72 -1.90 -15.43
N THR A 27 16.01 -3.21 -15.60
CA THR A 27 16.67 -3.74 -16.81
C THR A 27 15.71 -4.35 -17.83
N ASP A 28 14.50 -4.78 -17.41
CA ASP A 28 13.52 -5.43 -18.28
C ASP A 28 12.22 -4.60 -18.38
N PRO A 29 12.07 -3.76 -19.44
CA PRO A 29 10.89 -2.93 -19.64
C PRO A 29 9.59 -3.71 -19.84
N ALA A 30 9.67 -4.90 -20.45
CA ALA A 30 8.51 -5.74 -20.71
C ALA A 30 7.98 -6.36 -19.40
N PHE A 31 8.91 -6.79 -18.53
CA PHE A 31 8.58 -7.22 -17.18
C PHE A 31 7.99 -6.07 -16.36
N LEU A 32 8.61 -4.88 -16.36
CA LEU A 32 8.09 -3.71 -15.65
C LEU A 32 6.66 -3.36 -16.08
N THR A 33 6.37 -3.36 -17.39
CA THR A 33 5.03 -3.09 -17.93
C THR A 33 4.01 -4.12 -17.46
N THR A 34 4.39 -5.40 -17.44
CA THR A 34 3.55 -6.49 -16.93
C THR A 34 3.28 -6.34 -15.43
N VAL A 35 4.31 -6.01 -14.65
CA VAL A 35 4.20 -5.77 -13.20
C VAL A 35 3.27 -4.60 -12.94
N ARG A 36 3.45 -3.46 -13.62
CA ARG A 36 2.56 -2.29 -13.52
C ARG A 36 1.10 -2.65 -13.75
N THR A 37 0.81 -3.32 -14.86
CA THR A 37 -0.55 -3.73 -15.22
C THR A 37 -1.18 -4.62 -14.12
N ARG A 38 -0.42 -5.59 -13.61
CA ARG A 38 -0.90 -6.49 -12.55
C ARG A 38 -1.04 -5.79 -11.20
N THR A 39 -0.11 -4.90 -10.88
CA THR A 39 -0.14 -4.12 -9.65
C THR A 39 -1.32 -3.17 -9.62
N THR A 40 -1.64 -2.47 -10.71
CA THR A 40 -2.85 -1.62 -10.78
C THR A 40 -4.10 -2.41 -10.41
N ARG A 41 -4.27 -3.60 -10.98
CA ARG A 41 -5.41 -4.47 -10.65
C ARG A 41 -5.43 -4.94 -9.19
N LEU A 42 -4.26 -5.13 -8.58
CA LEU A 42 -4.15 -5.46 -7.15
C LEU A 42 -4.39 -4.25 -6.25
N MET A 43 -4.06 -3.04 -6.71
CA MET A 43 -4.36 -1.81 -5.99
C MET A 43 -5.86 -1.57 -5.93
N ASP A 44 -6.59 -1.85 -7.02
CA ASP A 44 -8.06 -1.82 -7.03
C ASP A 44 -8.65 -2.78 -5.98
N LEU A 45 -8.18 -4.04 -5.97
CA LEU A 45 -8.61 -5.03 -4.98
C LEU A 45 -8.27 -4.63 -3.54
N ALA A 46 -7.10 -4.01 -3.32
CA ALA A 46 -6.69 -3.54 -2.01
C ALA A 46 -7.54 -2.35 -1.55
N ALA A 47 -7.91 -1.46 -2.46
CA ALA A 47 -8.79 -0.34 -2.19
C ALA A 47 -10.22 -0.80 -1.86
N ASP A 48 -10.74 -1.78 -2.60
CA ASP A 48 -12.04 -2.40 -2.31
C ASP A 48 -12.04 -3.08 -0.94
N GLU A 49 -10.97 -3.79 -0.59
CA GLU A 49 -10.82 -4.42 0.73
C GLU A 49 -10.70 -3.38 1.86
N LEU A 50 -10.01 -2.26 1.63
CA LEU A 50 -9.99 -1.14 2.58
C LEU A 50 -11.38 -0.54 2.76
N ARG A 51 -12.11 -0.27 1.67
CA ARG A 51 -13.49 0.23 1.75
C ARG A 51 -14.37 -0.76 2.50
N ARG A 52 -14.23 -2.06 2.27
CA ARG A 52 -14.99 -3.09 2.99
C ARG A 52 -14.72 -3.06 4.50
N GLN A 53 -13.50 -2.75 4.92
CA GLN A 53 -13.12 -2.73 6.35
C GLN A 53 -13.52 -1.41 7.05
N TYR A 54 -13.40 -0.26 6.37
CA TYR A 54 -13.51 1.06 7.00
C TYR A 54 -14.53 2.01 6.37
N GLY A 55 -15.15 1.64 5.25
CA GLY A 55 -16.15 2.44 4.54
C GLY A 55 -17.32 2.86 5.43
N ASP A 56 -17.81 1.96 6.27
CA ASP A 56 -18.93 2.25 7.19
C ASP A 56 -18.61 3.31 8.23
N SER A 57 -17.32 3.44 8.61
CA SER A 57 -16.86 4.44 9.57
C SER A 57 -16.49 5.78 8.90
N SER A 58 -16.30 5.79 7.58
CA SER A 58 -15.83 6.94 6.81
C SER A 58 -16.97 7.92 6.54
N VAL A 59 -16.79 9.17 6.94
CA VAL A 59 -17.75 10.26 6.68
C VAL A 59 -17.83 10.56 5.19
N SER A 60 -16.70 10.53 4.48
CA SER A 60 -16.61 10.80 3.04
C SER A 60 -17.20 9.67 2.19
N ASP A 61 -17.18 8.43 2.68
CA ASP A 61 -17.76 7.27 1.99
C ASP A 61 -19.26 7.07 2.32
N LYS A 62 -19.78 7.78 3.32
CA LYS A 62 -21.19 7.68 3.76
C LYS A 62 -22.22 7.84 2.63
N PRO A 63 -22.12 8.83 1.71
CA PRO A 63 -23.08 8.96 0.61
C PRO A 63 -23.09 7.73 -0.31
N TYR A 64 -21.92 7.15 -0.58
CA TYR A 64 -21.77 5.92 -1.36
C TYR A 64 -22.42 4.74 -0.63
N ASN A 65 -22.14 4.55 0.66
CA ASN A 65 -22.67 3.43 1.44
C ASN A 65 -24.19 3.50 1.61
N SER A 66 -24.76 4.68 1.88
CA SER A 66 -26.22 4.85 1.93
C SER A 66 -26.89 4.56 0.59
N ALA A 67 -26.31 4.99 -0.53
CA ALA A 67 -26.83 4.68 -1.86
C ALA A 67 -26.71 3.18 -2.19
N LEU A 68 -25.61 2.54 -1.77
CA LEU A 68 -25.40 1.11 -1.95
C LEU A 68 -26.41 0.28 -1.15
N GLU A 69 -26.70 0.66 0.09
CA GLU A 69 -27.70 0.00 0.94
C GLU A 69 -29.10 0.05 0.32
N VAL A 70 -29.50 1.23 -0.19
CA VAL A 70 -30.78 1.39 -0.91
C VAL A 70 -30.81 0.52 -2.17
N LEU A 71 -29.73 0.51 -2.96
CA LEU A 71 -29.62 -0.28 -4.17
C LEU A 71 -29.76 -1.78 -3.88
N MET A 72 -29.01 -2.28 -2.88
CA MET A 72 -29.05 -3.69 -2.47
C MET A 72 -30.40 -4.11 -1.90
N SER A 73 -31.15 -3.18 -1.29
CA SER A 73 -32.50 -3.47 -0.75
C SER A 73 -33.60 -3.41 -1.81
N SER A 74 -33.37 -2.72 -2.94
CA SER A 74 -34.40 -2.40 -3.94
C SER A 74 -34.37 -3.30 -5.18
N THR A 75 -33.25 -3.98 -5.45
CA THR A 75 -33.09 -4.82 -6.65
C THR A 75 -32.92 -6.31 -6.28
N PRO A 76 -33.69 -7.24 -6.87
CA PRO A 76 -33.55 -8.68 -6.62
C PRO A 76 -32.20 -9.24 -7.11
N ASP A 77 -31.66 -8.68 -8.20
CA ASP A 77 -30.40 -9.10 -8.79
C ASP A 77 -29.30 -8.04 -8.56
N PRO A 78 -28.12 -8.44 -8.05
CA PRO A 78 -27.03 -7.50 -7.80
C PRO A 78 -26.47 -6.95 -9.14
N PRO A 79 -26.33 -5.62 -9.27
CA PRO A 79 -25.81 -5.01 -10.50
C PRO A 79 -24.33 -5.35 -10.69
N SER A 80 -23.90 -5.43 -11.96
CA SER A 80 -22.49 -5.61 -12.30
C SER A 80 -21.63 -4.46 -11.77
N PRO A 81 -20.30 -4.65 -11.59
CA PRO A 81 -19.41 -3.59 -11.11
C PRO A 81 -19.50 -2.30 -11.93
N SER A 82 -19.63 -2.42 -13.26
CA SER A 82 -19.75 -1.27 -14.17
C SER A 82 -21.06 -0.49 -13.98
N GLN A 83 -22.19 -1.18 -13.79
CA GLN A 83 -23.48 -0.57 -13.54
C GLN A 83 -23.51 0.08 -12.15
N ARG A 84 -22.90 -0.59 -11.16
CA ARG A 84 -22.76 -0.05 -9.80
C ARG A 84 -21.99 1.27 -9.79
N ALA A 85 -20.89 1.36 -10.53
CA ALA A 85 -20.11 2.60 -10.65
C ALA A 85 -20.88 3.76 -11.31
N ALA A 86 -21.83 3.47 -12.21
CA ALA A 86 -22.66 4.48 -12.84
C ALA A 86 -23.84 4.94 -11.95
N LEU A 87 -24.32 4.07 -11.05
CA LEU A 87 -25.49 4.31 -10.21
C LEU A 87 -25.14 4.93 -8.85
N LEU A 88 -23.95 4.67 -8.32
CA LEU A 88 -23.55 5.14 -7.00
C LEU A 88 -22.83 6.49 -7.07
N PRO A 89 -23.08 7.40 -6.11
CA PRO A 89 -22.32 8.65 -6.01
C PRO A 89 -20.85 8.36 -5.68
N PRO A 90 -19.91 9.28 -5.98
CA PRO A 90 -18.51 9.06 -5.63
C PRO A 90 -18.35 8.97 -4.10
N GLY A 91 -17.70 7.90 -3.63
CA GLY A 91 -17.27 7.75 -2.25
C GLY A 91 -15.84 8.26 -2.03
N ARG A 92 -15.23 7.87 -0.91
CA ARG A 92 -13.82 8.15 -0.65
C ARG A 92 -12.94 7.44 -1.69
N ASP A 93 -11.89 8.12 -2.14
CA ASP A 93 -10.90 7.57 -3.05
C ASP A 93 -9.87 6.71 -2.29
N TRP A 94 -10.27 5.49 -1.95
CA TRP A 94 -9.43 4.52 -1.24
C TRP A 94 -8.19 4.09 -2.03
N HIS A 95 -8.19 4.26 -3.36
CA HIS A 95 -7.04 3.91 -4.19
C HIS A 95 -5.82 4.81 -3.88
N LYS A 96 -6.04 6.06 -3.48
CA LYS A 96 -4.96 6.98 -3.03
C LYS A 96 -4.27 6.53 -1.74
N GLU A 97 -4.93 5.69 -0.95
CA GLU A 97 -4.41 5.14 0.30
C GLU A 97 -3.53 3.90 0.07
N ILE A 98 -3.43 3.41 -1.17
CA ILE A 98 -2.63 2.24 -1.51
C ILE A 98 -1.27 2.65 -2.05
N VAL A 99 -0.23 1.99 -1.54
CA VAL A 99 1.16 2.11 -2.00
C VAL A 99 1.60 0.78 -2.59
N ALA A 100 2.36 0.86 -3.68
CA ALA A 100 3.01 -0.30 -4.27
C ALA A 100 4.50 -0.05 -4.50
N GLY A 101 5.32 -1.03 -4.17
CA GLY A 101 6.77 -0.92 -4.27
C GLY A 101 7.53 -2.18 -3.88
N VAL A 102 8.86 -2.09 -3.95
CA VAL A 102 9.80 -3.17 -3.60
C VAL A 102 10.82 -2.65 -2.60
N HIS A 103 11.28 -3.53 -1.71
CA HIS A 103 12.36 -3.19 -0.80
C HIS A 103 13.71 -3.14 -1.52
N THR A 104 14.54 -2.17 -1.16
CA THR A 104 15.94 -2.07 -1.61
C THR A 104 16.77 -3.28 -1.18
N HIS A 105 16.43 -3.88 -0.04
CA HIS A 105 17.03 -5.13 0.45
C HIS A 105 15.91 -6.09 0.89
N PRO A 106 15.46 -7.01 0.02
CA PRO A 106 14.34 -7.91 0.32
C PRO A 106 14.65 -8.85 1.49
N SER A 107 13.65 -9.10 2.34
CA SER A 107 13.75 -10.06 3.44
C SER A 107 13.50 -11.52 3.02
N MET A 108 12.92 -11.73 1.84
CA MET A 108 12.66 -13.04 1.26
C MET A 108 13.41 -13.18 -0.06
N ASN A 109 13.86 -14.41 -0.36
CA ASN A 109 14.64 -14.70 -1.57
C ASN A 109 13.84 -14.53 -2.86
N HIS A 110 12.54 -14.81 -2.83
CA HIS A 110 11.70 -14.67 -4.00
C HIS A 110 11.34 -13.21 -4.23
N LEU A 111 11.49 -12.72 -5.47
CA LEU A 111 11.03 -11.40 -5.88
C LEU A 111 9.56 -11.22 -5.49
N HIS A 112 9.26 -10.15 -4.78
CA HIS A 112 7.90 -9.81 -4.39
C HIS A 112 7.70 -8.31 -4.45
N ILE A 113 6.56 -7.89 -4.98
CA ILE A 113 6.11 -6.49 -4.96
C ILE A 113 5.07 -6.36 -3.87
N HIS A 114 5.29 -5.41 -2.97
CA HIS A 114 4.34 -5.05 -1.92
C HIS A 114 3.23 -4.19 -2.52
N VAL A 115 1.98 -4.49 -2.17
CA VAL A 115 0.81 -3.63 -2.41
C VAL A 115 0.07 -3.53 -1.08
N PHE A 116 0.04 -2.34 -0.49
CA PHE A 116 -0.39 -2.19 0.90
C PHE A 116 -1.03 -0.84 1.20
N SER A 117 -1.80 -0.75 2.27
CA SER A 117 -2.45 0.47 2.73
C SER A 117 -1.55 1.37 3.59
N ARG A 118 -1.67 2.69 3.49
CA ARG A 118 -0.75 3.64 4.14
C ARG A 118 -0.92 3.82 5.64
N ASP A 119 -1.99 3.29 6.24
CA ASP A 119 -2.32 3.46 7.66
C ASP A 119 -1.18 3.07 8.60
N MET A 120 -0.42 2.02 8.24
CA MET A 120 0.75 1.51 8.99
C MET A 120 0.44 1.22 10.48
N TYR A 121 -0.84 1.00 10.80
CA TYR A 121 -1.29 0.71 12.15
C TYR A 121 -1.62 -0.78 12.28
N SER A 122 -0.84 -1.47 13.11
CA SER A 122 -1.05 -2.89 13.34
C SER A 122 -0.33 -3.40 14.60
N PRO A 123 -0.91 -4.40 15.29
CA PRO A 123 -0.23 -5.07 16.41
C PRO A 123 1.08 -5.75 16.00
N TRP A 124 1.29 -6.00 14.70
CA TRP A 124 2.48 -6.68 14.18
C TRP A 124 3.64 -5.73 13.84
N VAL A 125 3.47 -4.40 13.97
CA VAL A 125 4.58 -3.43 13.88
C VAL A 125 5.32 -3.41 15.23
N LYS A 126 6.30 -4.31 15.36
CA LYS A 126 7.05 -4.56 16.61
C LYS A 126 8.39 -3.84 16.70
N HIS A 127 9.00 -3.49 15.56
CA HIS A 127 10.35 -2.94 15.52
C HIS A 127 10.43 -1.71 14.61
N LYS A 128 11.35 -0.79 14.93
CA LYS A 128 11.70 0.38 14.12
C LYS A 128 11.92 0.03 12.64
N LYS A 129 12.64 -1.07 12.39
CA LYS A 129 12.91 -1.60 11.05
C LYS A 129 11.66 -1.88 10.23
N HIS A 130 10.58 -2.35 10.87
CA HIS A 130 9.31 -2.62 10.19
C HIS A 130 8.64 -1.33 9.71
N TYR A 131 8.74 -0.25 10.48
CA TYR A 131 8.16 1.03 10.07
C TYR A 131 9.00 1.67 8.96
N LEU A 132 10.31 1.71 9.15
CA LEU A 132 11.23 2.33 8.20
C LEU A 132 11.21 1.64 6.84
N SER A 133 11.07 0.31 6.79
CA SER A 133 11.11 -0.43 5.52
C SER A 133 10.00 -0.03 4.55
N PHE A 134 8.87 0.51 5.04
CA PHE A 134 7.75 0.94 4.19
C PHE A 134 7.58 2.46 4.08
N ASN A 135 8.10 3.24 5.05
CA ASN A 135 7.88 4.70 5.12
C ASN A 135 9.14 5.52 4.83
N THR A 136 10.16 4.92 4.20
CA THR A 136 11.39 5.61 3.80
C THR A 136 11.79 5.21 2.39
N SER A 137 12.90 5.76 1.89
CA SER A 137 13.51 5.38 0.60
C SER A 137 13.98 3.92 0.54
N PHE A 138 13.88 3.16 1.64
CA PHE A 138 14.06 1.71 1.63
C PHE A 138 12.97 0.99 0.83
N LEU A 139 11.78 1.58 0.69
CA LEU A 139 10.76 1.14 -0.26
C LEU A 139 10.86 1.98 -1.53
N VAL A 140 11.22 1.36 -2.65
CA VAL A 140 11.17 2.01 -3.96
C VAL A 140 9.78 1.82 -4.55
N ARG A 141 9.07 2.91 -4.81
CA ARG A 141 7.70 2.83 -5.35
C ARG A 141 7.72 2.45 -6.82
N LEU A 142 6.68 1.74 -7.26
CA LEU A 142 6.64 1.17 -8.61
C LEU A 142 6.68 2.22 -9.74
N HIS A 143 6.18 3.43 -9.47
CA HIS A 143 6.24 4.55 -10.42
C HIS A 143 7.64 5.17 -10.56
N GLU A 144 8.56 4.88 -9.63
CA GLU A 144 9.93 5.41 -9.65
C GLU A 144 10.85 4.58 -10.55
N PHE A 145 10.39 3.43 -11.05
CA PHE A 145 11.16 2.60 -11.99
C PHE A 145 11.02 3.07 -13.44
N PRO A 146 12.01 2.82 -14.31
CA PRO A 146 13.30 2.21 -14.01
C PRO A 146 14.20 3.15 -13.19
N LEU A 147 15.02 2.60 -12.30
CA LEU A 147 16.03 3.39 -11.59
C LEU A 147 17.23 3.64 -12.50
N GLU A 148 17.87 4.80 -12.32
CA GLU A 148 19.09 5.12 -13.04
C GLU A 148 20.29 4.32 -12.52
N ASN A 149 21.31 4.17 -13.37
CA ASN A 149 22.55 3.52 -12.98
C ASN A 149 23.25 4.33 -11.88
N GLY A 150 23.55 3.67 -10.76
CA GLY A 150 24.22 4.32 -9.62
C GLY A 150 23.29 4.97 -8.60
N ASP A 151 21.98 4.76 -8.70
CA ASP A 151 21.02 5.23 -7.70
C ASP A 151 21.43 4.74 -6.28
N PRO A 152 21.47 5.63 -5.26
CA PRO A 152 21.84 5.26 -3.90
C PRO A 152 20.97 4.15 -3.31
N ARG A 153 19.76 3.91 -3.84
CA ARG A 153 18.86 2.83 -3.42
C ARG A 153 19.39 1.43 -3.72
N PHE A 154 20.35 1.27 -4.63
CA PHE A 154 21.05 -0.01 -4.82
C PHE A 154 21.98 -0.35 -3.64
N LYS A 155 22.42 0.65 -2.89
CA LYS A 155 23.26 0.51 -1.69
C LYS A 155 22.68 1.39 -0.58
N PRO A 156 21.49 1.03 -0.05
CA PRO A 156 20.93 1.78 1.06
C PRO A 156 21.97 1.75 2.18
N GLY A 157 22.37 2.92 2.68
CA GLY A 157 23.36 3.04 3.76
C GLY A 157 22.89 2.41 5.07
N ASP A 158 23.26 2.99 6.21
CA ASP A 158 22.79 2.50 7.52
C ASP A 158 21.32 2.89 7.78
N TRP A 159 20.41 2.30 7.00
CA TRP A 159 18.98 2.60 7.04
C TRP A 159 18.32 2.35 8.40
N PRO A 160 18.75 1.37 9.24
CA PRO A 160 18.19 1.23 10.58
C PRO A 160 18.49 2.42 11.49
N ALA A 161 19.50 3.25 11.18
CA ALA A 161 19.81 4.46 11.92
C ALA A 161 18.90 5.64 11.55
N TRP A 162 18.16 5.58 10.43
CA TRP A 162 17.31 6.67 9.97
C TRP A 162 16.21 7.05 10.96
N ASP A 163 15.80 8.31 10.93
CA ASP A 163 14.73 8.83 11.76
C ASP A 163 13.37 8.32 11.30
N MET A 164 12.48 8.06 12.26
CA MET A 164 11.09 7.68 11.97
C MET A 164 10.21 8.92 11.86
N THR A 165 9.72 9.19 10.66
CA THR A 165 8.80 10.31 10.38
C THR A 165 7.40 9.78 10.10
N CYS A 166 6.37 10.38 10.68
CA CYS A 166 4.98 10.01 10.43
C CYS A 166 4.61 10.21 8.96
N TRP A 167 3.96 9.21 8.36
CA TRP A 167 3.55 9.22 6.96
C TRP A 167 2.45 10.23 6.64
N ARG A 168 1.64 10.61 7.65
CA ARG A 168 0.49 11.52 7.53
C ARG A 168 0.87 12.95 7.89
N CYS A 169 1.30 13.21 9.12
CA CYS A 169 1.58 14.58 9.60
C CYS A 169 3.04 15.04 9.45
N GLY A 170 3.97 14.17 9.08
CA GLY A 170 5.39 14.53 8.92
C GLY A 170 6.16 14.76 10.24
N ARG A 171 5.57 14.50 11.41
CA ARG A 171 6.26 14.61 12.70
C ARG A 171 7.39 13.57 12.81
N ASN A 172 8.58 13.99 13.24
CA ASN A 172 9.74 13.12 13.44
C ASN A 172 9.83 12.62 14.90
N PHE A 173 9.94 11.30 15.07
CA PHE A 173 10.01 10.59 16.34
C PHE A 173 11.43 10.06 16.66
N LYS A 174 12.42 10.28 15.79
CA LYS A 174 13.81 9.84 15.91
C LYS A 174 13.88 8.35 16.23
N ASN A 175 14.38 7.98 17.42
CA ASN A 175 14.47 6.60 17.93
C ASN A 175 13.36 6.23 18.93
N LYS A 176 12.34 7.07 19.14
CA LYS A 176 11.26 6.84 20.11
C LYS A 176 10.12 6.02 19.50
N PHE A 177 10.35 4.72 19.30
CA PHE A 177 9.38 3.83 18.64
C PHE A 177 8.04 3.70 19.39
N LYS A 178 8.06 3.70 20.73
CA LYS A 178 6.82 3.66 21.52
C LYS A 178 5.92 4.88 21.25
N ALA A 179 6.51 6.08 21.25
CA ALA A 179 5.79 7.32 20.97
C ALA A 179 5.24 7.35 19.53
N LEU A 180 5.99 6.81 18.56
CA LEU A 180 5.48 6.64 17.20
C LEU A 180 4.26 5.72 17.15
N LYS A 181 4.28 4.58 17.86
CA LYS A 181 3.15 3.65 17.87
C LYS A 181 1.88 4.27 18.44
N GLU A 182 2.00 5.00 19.55
CA GLU A 182 0.89 5.73 20.16
C GLU A 182 0.33 6.76 19.20
N HIS A 183 1.20 7.49 18.50
CA HIS A 183 0.78 8.45 17.50
C HIS A 183 0.11 7.82 16.26
N LEU A 184 0.63 6.70 15.76
CA LEU A 184 0.02 5.98 14.62
C LEU A 184 -1.37 5.44 14.95
N GLU A 185 -1.63 5.08 16.21
CA GLU A 185 -2.99 4.75 16.66
C GLU A 185 -3.91 5.97 16.51
N GLU A 186 -3.52 7.13 17.04
CA GLU A 186 -4.33 8.35 16.94
C GLU A 186 -4.62 8.70 15.47
N GLU A 187 -3.57 8.73 14.64
CA GLU A 187 -3.66 8.98 13.21
C GLU A 187 -4.59 7.99 12.51
N PHE A 188 -4.55 6.71 12.89
CA PHE A 188 -5.43 5.68 12.33
C PHE A 188 -6.89 5.87 12.74
N GLN A 189 -7.16 6.22 14.00
CA GLN A 189 -8.51 6.46 14.50
C GLN A 189 -9.18 7.67 13.85
N GLU A 190 -8.39 8.68 13.49
CA GLU A 190 -8.83 9.81 12.69
C GLU A 190 -9.02 9.42 11.23
N TRP A 191 -7.99 8.85 10.61
CA TRP A 191 -7.97 8.48 9.19
C TRP A 191 -9.13 7.56 8.80
N LYS A 192 -9.51 6.59 9.64
CA LYS A 192 -10.62 5.68 9.32
C LYS A 192 -12.01 6.36 9.33
N LYS A 193 -12.12 7.52 9.97
CA LYS A 193 -13.38 8.28 10.08
C LYS A 193 -13.53 9.34 8.98
N GLU A 194 -12.43 9.73 8.34
CA GLU A 194 -12.44 10.62 7.17
C GLU A 194 -13.26 10.01 6.04
#